data_AF-A0A7S3IBD0-F1
#
_entry.id   AF-A0A7S3IBD0-F1
#
_cell.length_a   1.000
_cell.length_b   1.000
_cell.length_c   1.000
_cell.angle_alpha   90.00
_cell.angle_beta   90.00
_cell.angle_gamma   90.00
#
_symmetry.space_group_name_H-M   'P 1'
#
loop_
_entity.id
_entity.type
_entity.pdbx_description
1 polymer ?
#
loop_
_entity_poly.entity_id
_entity_poly.type
_entity_poly.pdbx_seq_one_letter_code
_entity_poly.pdbx_strand_id
1 'polypeptide(L)'
;MGGIPTNWKTEVIYTDKKGNDVVVPGLLAAGEAACASVHGANRLGANSLLDIVVFGRAAAKTVKEKIKPGAPHRPLPANAGEASIAMLDKYRYANGTENTADVRLQ
;
A
#
# COMPACT_ATOMS: atom_id res chain seq x y z
N MET A 1 3.33 -10.33 -11.72
CA MET A 1 3.06 -8.93 -11.30
C MET A 1 3.30 -8.84 -9.79
N GLY A 2 3.68 -7.67 -9.29
CA GLY A 2 3.93 -7.46 -7.86
C GLY A 2 2.97 -6.44 -7.25
N GLY A 3 3.23 -6.07 -5.99
CA GLY A 3 2.43 -5.09 -5.26
C GLY A 3 2.42 -5.40 -3.76
N ILE A 4 1.68 -4.58 -3.01
CA ILE A 4 1.45 -4.78 -1.58
C ILE A 4 0.59 -6.04 -1.40
N PRO A 5 1.05 -7.08 -0.70
CA PRO A 5 0.28 -8.32 -0.54
C PRO A 5 -1.01 -8.06 0.23
N THR A 6 -2.13 -8.55 -0.29
CA THR A 6 -3.44 -8.41 0.34
C THR A 6 -4.21 -9.72 0.34
N ASN A 7 -5.10 -9.92 1.31
CA ASN A 7 -6.14 -10.94 1.20
C ASN A 7 -7.21 -10.52 0.15
N TRP A 8 -8.15 -11.42 -0.16
CA TRP A 8 -9.23 -11.14 -1.13
C TRP A 8 -10.19 -10.02 -0.69
N LYS A 9 -10.18 -9.66 0.60
CA LYS A 9 -10.92 -8.53 1.18
C LYS A 9 -10.15 -7.21 1.10
N THR A 10 -9.01 -7.16 0.41
CA THR A 10 -8.10 -6.01 0.21
C THR A 10 -7.31 -5.57 1.43
N GLU A 11 -7.35 -6.34 2.51
CA GLU A 11 -6.57 -6.04 3.71
C GLU A 11 -5.12 -6.42 3.47
N VAL A 12 -4.21 -5.50 3.80
CA VAL A 12 -2.78 -5.77 3.69
C VAL A 12 -2.39 -6.87 4.67
N ILE A 13 -1.57 -7.81 4.21
CA ILE A 13 -1.06 -8.92 5.01
C ILE A 13 0.46 -8.89 5.06
N TYR A 14 1.03 -9.48 6.10
CA TYR A 14 2.44 -9.83 6.17
C TYR A 14 2.57 -11.26 6.68
N THR A 15 3.68 -11.92 6.36
CA THR A 15 3.98 -13.25 6.88
C THR A 15 4.70 -13.12 8.22
N ASP A 16 4.15 -13.70 9.27
CA ASP A 16 4.78 -13.71 10.60
C ASP A 16 6.00 -14.65 10.65
N LYS A 17 6.71 -14.67 11.78
CA LYS A 17 7.88 -15.56 11.98
C LYS A 17 7.53 -17.05 11.92
N LYS A 18 6.26 -17.42 11.98
CA LYS A 18 5.76 -18.80 11.93
C LYS A 18 5.27 -19.17 10.52
N GLY A 19 5.32 -18.25 9.55
CA GLY A 19 4.86 -18.49 8.18
C GLY A 19 3.36 -18.25 7.98
N ASN A 20 2.65 -17.65 8.94
CA ASN A 20 1.22 -17.39 8.80
C ASN A 20 0.97 -15.99 8.21
N ASP A 21 -0.06 -15.88 7.37
CA ASP A 21 -0.55 -14.59 6.91
C ASP A 21 -1.30 -13.87 8.02
N VAL A 22 -0.84 -12.67 8.35
CA VAL A 22 -1.42 -11.82 9.39
C VAL A 22 -1.82 -10.48 8.79
N VAL A 23 -3.06 -10.06 9.06
CA VAL A 23 -3.59 -8.78 8.61
C VAL A 23 -2.90 -7.61 9.33
N VAL A 24 -2.55 -6.56 8.59
CA VAL A 24 -2.14 -5.26 9.10
C VAL A 24 -3.41 -4.43 9.39
N PRO A 25 -3.76 -4.19 10.67
CA PRO A 25 -5.05 -3.56 10.99
C PRO A 25 -5.14 -2.12 10.48
N GLY A 26 -6.18 -1.83 9.70
CA GLY A 26 -6.46 -0.48 9.20
C GLY A 26 -5.72 -0.10 7.92
N LEU A 27 -4.96 -1.02 7.32
CA LEU A 27 -4.29 -0.80 6.04
C LEU A 27 -4.90 -1.70 4.95
N LEU A 28 -5.39 -1.08 3.89
CA LEU A 28 -5.95 -1.76 2.72
C LEU A 28 -5.21 -1.30 1.46
N ALA A 29 -5.15 -2.15 0.44
CA ALA A 29 -4.62 -1.81 -0.88
C ALA A 29 -5.47 -2.46 -1.98
N ALA A 30 -5.60 -1.78 -3.13
CA ALA A 30 -6.35 -2.29 -4.29
C ALA A 30 -5.72 -1.81 -5.61
N GLY A 31 -6.10 -2.42 -6.73
CA GLY A 31 -5.60 -2.09 -8.06
C GLY A 31 -4.14 -2.49 -8.25
N GLU A 32 -3.44 -1.83 -9.18
CA GLU A 32 -2.08 -2.23 -9.59
C GLU A 32 -1.02 -2.09 -8.49
N ALA A 33 -1.26 -1.26 -7.47
CA ALA A 33 -0.39 -1.18 -6.30
C ALA A 33 -0.53 -2.40 -5.37
N ALA A 34 -1.62 -3.16 -5.47
CA ALA A 34 -1.90 -4.31 -4.64
C ALA A 34 -1.55 -5.62 -5.34
N CYS A 35 -1.22 -6.61 -4.52
CA CYS A 35 -1.06 -8.00 -4.91
C CYS A 35 -2.08 -8.84 -4.13
N ALA A 36 -3.36 -8.74 -4.53
CA ALA A 36 -4.34 -9.80 -4.26
C ALA A 36 -3.99 -11.09 -5.05
N SER A 37 -3.05 -10.96 -5.99
CA SER A 37 -2.47 -12.02 -6.83
C SER A 37 -3.45 -12.71 -7.78
N VAL A 38 -4.57 -12.06 -8.15
CA VAL A 38 -5.48 -12.58 -9.20
C VAL A 38 -4.82 -12.70 -10.57
N HIS A 39 -3.70 -12.03 -10.77
CA HIS A 39 -2.92 -12.08 -12.01
C HIS A 39 -1.68 -12.99 -11.90
N GLY A 40 -1.31 -13.45 -10.70
CA GLY A 40 -0.12 -14.28 -10.47
C GLY A 40 1.14 -13.81 -11.21
N ALA A 41 1.75 -14.71 -11.97
CA ALA A 41 2.96 -14.44 -12.74
C ALA A 41 2.70 -13.73 -14.08
N ASN A 42 1.53 -13.90 -14.71
CA ASN A 42 1.18 -13.26 -15.97
C ASN A 42 -0.25 -12.69 -16.01
N ARG A 43 -0.40 -11.39 -16.31
CA ARG A 43 -1.69 -10.69 -16.33
C ARG A 43 -2.33 -10.85 -17.69
N LEU A 44 -3.55 -11.36 -17.74
CA LEU A 44 -4.34 -11.36 -18.96
C LEU A 44 -4.82 -9.94 -19.30
N GLY A 45 -4.83 -9.59 -20.58
CA GLY A 45 -5.28 -8.29 -21.06
C GLY A 45 -6.70 -7.95 -20.60
N ALA A 46 -7.00 -6.66 -20.48
CA ALA A 46 -8.28 -6.10 -19.99
C ALA A 46 -8.68 -6.42 -18.53
N ASN A 47 -7.95 -7.29 -17.82
CA ASN A 47 -8.28 -7.63 -16.43
C ASN A 47 -7.84 -6.57 -15.39
N SER A 48 -7.00 -5.59 -15.77
CA SER A 48 -6.58 -4.52 -14.84
C SER A 48 -7.71 -3.56 -14.48
N LEU A 49 -8.56 -3.18 -15.45
CA LEU A 49 -9.72 -2.34 -15.17
C LEU A 49 -10.75 -3.09 -14.30
N LEU A 50 -10.92 -4.39 -14.55
CA LEU A 50 -11.77 -5.26 -13.73
C LEU A 50 -11.26 -5.32 -12.27
N ASP A 51 -9.96 -5.52 -12.08
CA ASP A 51 -9.31 -5.51 -10.77
C ASP A 51 -9.62 -4.21 -10.00
N ILE A 52 -9.35 -3.05 -10.61
CA ILE A 52 -9.55 -1.75 -9.96
C ILE A 52 -10.99 -1.56 -9.46
N VAL A 53 -12.00 -1.85 -10.28
CA VAL A 53 -13.40 -1.62 -9.87
C VAL A 53 -13.91 -2.66 -8.87
N VAL A 54 -13.47 -3.92 -8.99
CA VAL A 54 -13.88 -5.00 -8.09
C VAL A 54 -13.23 -4.83 -6.72
N PHE A 55 -11.90 -4.70 -6.67
CA PHE A 55 -11.18 -4.59 -5.41
C PHE A 55 -11.33 -3.21 -4.78
N GLY A 56 -11.46 -2.13 -5.55
CA GLY A 56 -11.85 -0.83 -5.00
C GLY A 56 -13.20 -0.89 -4.26
N ARG A 57 -14.20 -1.58 -4.83
CA ARG A 57 -15.49 -1.80 -4.16
C ARG A 57 -15.38 -2.76 -2.97
N ALA A 58 -14.55 -3.80 -3.08
CA ALA A 58 -14.31 -4.73 -1.97
C ALA A 58 -13.71 -4.01 -0.76
N ALA A 59 -12.74 -3.12 -0.98
CA ALA A 59 -12.16 -2.28 0.08
C ALA A 59 -13.21 -1.46 0.82
N ALA A 60 -14.10 -0.78 0.08
CA ALA A 60 -15.20 -0.03 0.69
C ALA A 60 -16.15 -0.90 1.53
N LYS A 61 -16.45 -2.12 1.07
CA LYS A 61 -17.27 -3.08 1.84
C LYS A 61 -16.55 -3.54 3.11
N THR A 62 -15.26 -3.86 3.01
CA THR A 62 -14.43 -4.26 4.16
C THR A 62 -14.36 -3.15 5.21
N VAL A 63 -14.17 -1.88 4.80
CA VAL A 63 -14.23 -0.74 5.71
C VAL A 63 -15.60 -0.64 6.38
N LYS A 64 -16.69 -0.74 5.61
CA LYS A 64 -18.06 -0.70 6.17
C LYS A 64 -18.33 -1.81 7.19
N GLU A 65 -17.76 -3.00 7.00
CA GLU A 65 -17.87 -4.11 7.96
C GLU A 65 -17.10 -3.85 9.26
N LYS A 66 -15.94 -3.19 9.18
CA LYS A 66 -14.99 -3.06 10.29
C LYS A 66 -15.11 -1.78 11.09
N ILE A 67 -15.58 -0.71 10.47
CA ILE A 67 -15.57 0.63 11.06
C ILE A 67 -16.92 1.31 10.82
N LYS A 68 -17.36 2.10 11.80
CA LYS A 68 -18.58 2.92 11.71
C LYS A 68 -18.22 4.37 11.41
N PRO A 69 -19.01 5.10 10.60
CA PRO A 69 -18.87 6.54 10.46
C PRO A 69 -18.89 7.23 11.83
N GLY A 70 -17.97 8.18 12.04
CA GLY A 70 -17.83 8.91 13.30
C GLY A 70 -17.08 8.16 14.41
N ALA A 71 -16.54 6.97 14.14
CA ALA A 71 -15.65 6.31 15.10
C ALA A 71 -14.39 7.18 15.36
N PRO A 72 -13.94 7.30 16.62
CA PRO A 72 -12.78 8.12 16.95
C PRO A 72 -11.50 7.54 16.31
N HIS A 73 -10.62 8.44 15.87
CA HIS A 73 -9.30 8.04 15.40
C HIS A 73 -8.41 7.63 16.56
N ARG A 74 -7.48 6.69 16.30
CA ARG A 74 -6.42 6.38 17.25
C ARG A 74 -5.51 7.60 17.41
N PRO A 75 -5.04 7.92 18.62
CA PRO A 75 -4.09 9.00 18.82
C PRO A 75 -2.81 8.71 18.04
N LEU A 76 -2.24 9.74 17.43
CA LEU A 76 -0.96 9.66 16.75
C LEU A 76 0.17 10.02 17.73
N PRO A 77 1.38 9.46 17.54
CA PRO A 77 2.58 9.96 18.22
C PRO A 77 2.77 11.47 17.94
N ALA A 78 3.30 12.21 18.92
CA ALA A 78 3.49 13.66 18.80
C ALA A 78 4.40 14.05 17.61
N ASN A 79 5.36 13.19 17.26
CA ASN A 79 6.32 13.38 16.19
C ASN A 79 5.93 12.66 14.88
N ALA A 80 4.67 12.23 14.73
CA ALA A 80 4.23 11.53 13.54
C ALA A 80 4.46 12.37 12.27
N GLY A 81 5.28 11.85 11.35
CA GLY A 81 5.58 12.50 10.06
C GLY A 81 6.84 13.37 10.06
N GLU A 82 7.45 13.69 11.20
CA GLU A 82 8.67 14.54 11.26
C GLU A 82 9.83 13.93 10.45
N ALA A 83 10.01 12.61 10.50
CA ALA A 83 11.04 11.91 9.72
C ALA A 83 10.83 12.07 8.20
N SER A 84 9.59 12.12 7.73
CA SER A 84 9.27 12.34 6.30
C SER A 84 9.63 13.75 5.88
N ILE A 85 9.40 14.75 6.74
CA ILE A 85 9.80 16.14 6.49
C ILE A 85 11.31 16.27 6.47
N ALA A 86 12.01 15.69 7.44
CA ALA A 86 13.47 15.70 7.48
C ALA A 86 14.09 15.02 6.24
N MET A 87 13.49 13.93 5.76
CA MET A 87 13.91 13.26 4.53
C MET A 87 13.69 14.14 3.29
N LEU A 88 12.55 14.83 3.19
CA LEU A 88 12.29 15.77 2.10
C LEU A 88 13.32 16.91 2.08
N ASP A 89 13.62 17.49 3.25
CA ASP A 89 14.59 18.58 3.36
C ASP A 89 16.00 18.14 2.96
N LYS A 90 16.40 16.94 3.40
CA LYS A 90 17.65 16.29 2.98
C LYS A 90 17.77 16.20 1.45
N TYR A 91 16.72 15.76 0.75
CA TYR A 91 16.77 15.65 -0.71
C TYR A 91 16.66 16.99 -1.42
N ARG A 92 15.93 17.96 -0.85
CA ARG A 92 15.80 19.32 -1.39
C ARG A 92 17.15 20.04 -1.49
N TYR A 93 18.00 19.87 -0.48
CA TYR A 93 19.32 20.50 -0.40
C TYR A 93 20.47 19.53 -0.70
N ALA A 94 20.18 18.39 -1.33
CA ALA A 94 21.20 17.43 -1.69
C ALA A 94 22.23 18.04 -2.66
N ASN A 95 23.50 18.01 -2.26
CA ASN A 95 24.66 18.47 -3.02
C ASN A 95 25.64 17.30 -3.18
N GLY A 96 25.12 16.16 -3.65
CA GLY A 96 25.94 14.99 -3.97
C GLY A 96 26.61 15.12 -5.34
N THR A 97 27.37 14.09 -5.72
CA THR A 97 28.06 14.03 -7.02
C THR A 97 27.20 13.48 -8.16
N GLU A 98 26.06 12.86 -7.85
CA GLU A 98 25.16 12.25 -8.85
C GLU A 98 23.81 12.94 -8.87
N ASN A 99 23.28 13.18 -10.08
CA ASN A 99 21.93 13.73 -10.26
C ASN A 99 20.89 12.61 -10.22
N THR A 100 19.70 12.89 -9.69
CA THR A 100 18.54 11.98 -9.74
C THR A 100 18.23 11.46 -11.15
N ALA A 101 18.42 12.27 -12.19
CA ALA A 101 18.20 11.83 -13.57
C ALA A 101 19.17 10.73 -14.00
N ASP A 102 20.43 10.83 -13.61
CA ASP A 102 21.48 9.86 -13.95
C ASP A 102 21.27 8.57 -13.16
N VAL A 103 21.00 8.67 -11.85
CA VAL A 103 20.70 7.52 -10.98
C VAL A 103 19.48 6.74 -11.48
N ARG A 104 18.45 7.43 -12.00
CA ARG A 104 17.25 6.77 -12.54
C ARG A 104 17.50 5.95 -13.81
N LEU A 105 18.55 6.28 -14.57
CA LEU A 105 18.87 5.59 -15.83
C LEU A 105 19.83 4.40 -15.65
N GLN A 106 20.42 4.25 -14.46
CA GLN A 106 21.19 3.06 -14.07
C GLN A 106 20.24 1.87 -13.81
#